data_AF-A0A935KLT7-F1
#
_entry.id   AF-A0A935KLT7-F1
#
_cell.length_a   1.000
_cell.length_b   1.000
_cell.length_c   1.000
_cell.angle_alpha   90.00
_cell.angle_beta   90.00
_cell.angle_gamma   90.00
#
_symmetry.space_group_name_H-M   'P 1'
#
loop_
_entity.id
_entity.type
_entity.pdbx_description
1 polymer ?
#
loop_
_entity_poly.entity_id
_entity_poly.type
_entity_poly.pdbx_seq_one_letter_code
_entity_poly.pdbx_strand_id
1 'polypeptide(L)'
;MRDPKRQLSDPPCEELCPDDGVDPRILFRRETRAAQHSRKDGQLCKQAFQALSLVLDQLGAEAWARGMYLVAVRPAPDASRLSVSVAFTEARTFEDAEQALQRLRALKGRLRWELAATLSRKRVPELAIALAVEEGDDDQR
;
A
#
# COMPACT_ATOMS: atom_id res chain seq x y z
N MET A 1 -27.32 32.22 -24.09
CA MET A 1 -28.03 31.19 -23.32
C MET A 1 -27.11 30.78 -22.18
N ARG A 2 -27.58 30.88 -20.93
CA ARG A 2 -26.78 30.72 -19.69
C ARG A 2 -27.39 29.56 -18.91
N ASP A 3 -26.59 28.57 -18.55
CA ASP A 3 -27.01 27.41 -17.76
C ASP A 3 -27.61 27.81 -16.40
N PRO A 4 -28.69 27.15 -15.94
CA PRO A 4 -29.32 27.45 -14.66
C PRO A 4 -28.45 26.95 -13.49
N LYS A 5 -28.20 27.85 -12.53
CA LYS A 5 -27.47 27.55 -11.31
C LYS A 5 -28.24 26.55 -10.45
N ARG A 6 -27.56 25.46 -10.10
CA ARG A 6 -27.93 24.46 -9.09
C ARG A 6 -28.34 25.17 -7.79
N GLN A 7 -29.62 25.17 -7.45
CA GLN A 7 -30.10 25.62 -6.14
C GLN A 7 -29.74 24.54 -5.12
N LEU A 8 -28.75 24.81 -4.26
CA LEU A 8 -28.65 24.14 -2.97
C LEU A 8 -29.59 24.92 -2.03
N SER A 9 -30.73 24.32 -1.72
CA SER A 9 -31.59 24.77 -0.62
C SER A 9 -30.96 24.26 0.68
N ASP A 10 -30.20 25.11 1.36
CA ASP A 10 -29.84 24.87 2.75
C ASP A 10 -31.13 24.91 3.59
N PRO A 11 -31.34 23.97 4.54
CA PRO A 11 -32.49 24.03 5.44
C PRO A 11 -32.45 25.31 6.28
N PRO A 12 -33.62 25.87 6.66
CA PRO A 12 -33.67 27.02 7.54
C PRO A 12 -32.91 26.71 8.84
N CYS A 13 -32.15 27.70 9.33
CA CYS A 13 -31.24 27.61 10.49
C CYS A 13 -31.88 27.22 11.84
N GLU A 14 -33.12 26.75 11.83
CA GLU A 14 -33.94 26.41 12.98
C GLU A 14 -33.95 24.89 13.27
N GLU A 15 -33.48 24.06 12.33
CA GLU A 15 -33.26 22.64 12.57
C GLU A 15 -31.89 22.40 13.20
N LEU A 16 -31.89 22.10 14.51
CA LEU A 16 -30.71 21.61 15.21
C LEU A 16 -30.18 20.36 14.51
N CYS A 17 -29.05 20.50 13.84
CA CYS A 17 -28.34 19.39 13.24
C CYS A 17 -27.61 18.59 14.35
N PRO A 18 -27.38 17.28 14.17
CA PRO A 18 -26.64 16.46 15.14
C PRO A 18 -25.21 16.94 15.42
N ASP A 19 -24.71 17.87 14.61
CA ASP A 19 -23.37 18.47 14.68
C ASP A 19 -23.39 19.88 15.31
N ASP A 20 -24.56 20.44 15.62
CA ASP A 20 -24.68 21.76 16.24
C ASP A 20 -24.24 21.71 17.71
N GLY A 21 -23.22 22.51 18.04
CA GLY A 21 -22.61 22.53 19.37
C GLY A 21 -21.39 21.61 19.53
N VAL A 22 -20.95 20.93 18.46
CA VAL A 22 -19.67 20.23 18.48
C VAL A 22 -18.54 21.26 18.39
N ASP A 23 -17.63 21.26 19.37
CA ASP A 23 -16.43 22.10 19.33
C ASP A 23 -15.68 21.84 18.00
N PRO A 24 -15.42 22.87 17.16
CA PRO A 24 -14.70 22.71 15.91
C PRO A 24 -13.38 21.95 16.08
N ARG A 25 -12.72 22.08 17.23
CA ARG A 25 -11.49 21.36 17.55
C ARG A 25 -11.70 19.85 17.64
N ILE A 26 -12.90 19.36 17.95
CA ILE A 26 -13.21 17.92 18.00
C ILE A 26 -13.40 17.38 16.58
N LEU A 27 -14.11 18.11 15.72
CA LEU A 27 -14.32 17.74 14.30
C LEU A 27 -13.00 17.73 13.53
N PHE A 28 -12.26 18.84 13.55
CA PHE A 28 -11.01 18.95 12.81
C PHE A 28 -9.90 18.03 13.37
N ARG A 29 -9.90 17.69 14.66
CA ARG A 29 -8.91 16.76 15.24
C ARG A 29 -9.09 15.32 14.78
N ARG A 30 -10.32 14.90 14.45
CA ARG A 30 -10.57 13.56 13.88
C ARG A 30 -10.10 13.47 12.44
N GLU A 31 -10.46 14.45 11.61
CA GLU A 31 -10.08 14.51 10.19
C GLU A 31 -8.56 14.63 10.02
N THR A 32 -7.91 15.51 10.79
CA THR A 32 -6.46 15.70 10.73
C THR A 32 -5.69 14.45 11.14
N ARG A 33 -6.16 13.67 12.13
CA ARG A 33 -5.53 12.41 12.53
C ARG A 33 -5.67 11.33 11.45
N ALA A 34 -6.84 11.19 10.85
CA ALA A 34 -7.05 10.23 9.76
C ALA A 34 -6.20 10.58 8.53
N ALA A 35 -6.17 11.85 8.13
CA ALA A 35 -5.34 12.34 7.03
C ALA A 35 -3.84 12.18 7.31
N GLN A 36 -3.39 12.44 8.55
CA GLN A 36 -2.00 12.21 8.94
C GLN A 36 -1.63 10.73 8.94
N HIS A 37 -2.55 9.83 9.31
CA HIS A 37 -2.30 8.38 9.27
C HIS A 37 -2.13 7.90 7.84
N SER A 38 -3.04 8.29 6.94
CA SER A 38 -2.96 7.97 5.50
C SER A 38 -1.65 8.46 4.86
N ARG A 39 -1.20 9.68 5.19
CA ARG A 39 0.09 10.21 4.70
C ARG A 39 1.29 9.39 5.20
N LYS A 40 1.28 9.01 6.48
CA LYS A 40 2.37 8.21 7.09
C LYS A 40 2.40 6.78 6.54
N ASP A 41 1.23 6.20 6.27
CA ASP A 41 1.13 4.88 5.64
C ASP A 41 1.64 4.92 4.20
N GLY A 42 1.29 5.96 3.43
CA GLY A 42 1.86 6.18 2.10
C GLY A 42 3.38 6.33 2.11
N GLN A 43 3.93 7.09 3.06
CA GLN A 43 5.37 7.26 3.20
C GLN A 43 6.07 5.95 3.59
N LEU A 44 5.48 5.17 4.50
CA LEU A 44 5.94 3.84 4.87
C LEU A 44 5.98 2.91 3.66
N CYS A 45 4.89 2.84 2.89
CA CYS A 45 4.82 1.98 1.71
C CYS A 45 5.85 2.39 0.66
N LYS A 46 6.07 3.70 0.46
CA LYS A 46 7.10 4.19 -0.45
C LYS A 46 8.51 3.79 -0.01
N GLN A 47 8.84 3.97 1.27
CA GLN A 47 10.15 3.58 1.81
C GLN A 47 10.36 2.06 1.74
N ALA A 48 9.32 1.29 2.10
CA ALA A 48 9.36 -0.16 2.03
C ALA A 48 9.51 -0.65 0.58
N PHE A 49 8.80 -0.03 -0.37
CA PHE A 49 8.94 -0.33 -1.79
C PHE A 49 10.38 -0.12 -2.25
N GLN A 50 10.96 1.06 -1.99
CA GLN A 50 12.34 1.37 -2.38
C GLN A 50 13.35 0.39 -1.79
N ALA A 51 13.25 0.09 -0.50
CA ALA A 51 14.14 -0.87 0.16
C ALA A 51 14.01 -2.27 -0.43
N LEU A 52 12.78 -2.76 -0.60
CA LEU A 52 12.54 -4.10 -1.12
C LEU A 52 12.95 -4.25 -2.58
N SER A 53 12.75 -3.22 -3.42
CA SER A 53 13.23 -3.21 -4.80
C SER A 53 14.74 -3.41 -4.86
N LEU A 54 15.51 -2.68 -4.05
CA LEU A 54 16.97 -2.82 -4.01
C LEU A 54 17.42 -4.22 -3.58
N VAL A 55 16.72 -4.82 -2.62
CA VAL A 55 17.03 -6.18 -2.16
C VAL A 55 16.68 -7.22 -3.22
N LEU A 56 15.57 -7.05 -3.93
CA LEU A 56 15.18 -7.93 -5.03
C LEU A 56 16.17 -7.85 -6.19
N ASP A 57 16.66 -6.65 -6.53
CA ASP A 57 17.70 -6.48 -7.55
C ASP A 57 18.98 -7.24 -7.18
N GLN A 58 19.40 -7.19 -5.90
CA GLN A 58 20.54 -7.98 -5.41
C GLN A 58 20.30 -9.49 -5.50
N LEU A 59 19.08 -9.93 -5.18
CA LEU A 59 18.68 -11.33 -5.32
C LEU A 59 18.60 -11.78 -6.78
N GLY A 60 18.43 -10.86 -7.74
CA GLY A 60 18.34 -11.16 -9.17
C GLY A 60 19.56 -11.86 -9.77
N ALA A 61 20.69 -11.87 -9.06
CA ALA A 61 21.87 -12.69 -9.41
C ALA A 61 21.61 -14.20 -9.24
N GLU A 62 20.67 -14.58 -8.38
CA GLU A 62 20.25 -15.96 -8.16
C GLU A 62 19.32 -16.43 -9.28
N ALA A 63 19.55 -17.64 -9.80
CA ALA A 63 18.77 -18.18 -10.92
C ALA A 63 17.25 -18.23 -10.65
N TRP A 64 16.86 -18.48 -9.39
CA TRP A 64 15.46 -18.56 -8.98
C TRP A 64 14.77 -17.19 -8.85
N ALA A 65 15.52 -16.11 -8.62
CA ALA A 65 15.01 -14.75 -8.48
C ALA A 65 15.23 -13.89 -9.73
N ARG A 66 15.92 -14.43 -10.75
CA ARG A 66 16.19 -13.73 -12.00
C ARG A 66 14.90 -13.19 -12.64
N GLY A 67 14.91 -11.89 -12.94
CA GLY A 67 13.78 -11.19 -13.54
C GLY A 67 12.64 -10.89 -12.57
N MET A 68 12.76 -11.23 -11.28
CA MET A 68 11.77 -10.89 -10.27
C MET A 68 11.83 -9.39 -9.94
N TYR A 69 10.68 -8.74 -9.89
CA TYR A 69 10.57 -7.33 -9.53
C TYR A 69 9.36 -7.07 -8.64
N LEU A 70 9.39 -5.93 -7.95
CA LEU A 70 8.33 -5.50 -7.05
C LEU A 70 7.27 -4.71 -7.81
N VAL A 71 6.01 -5.15 -7.71
CA VAL A 71 4.86 -4.50 -8.36
C VAL A 71 4.24 -3.47 -7.43
N ALA A 72 3.95 -3.87 -6.19
CA ALA A 72 3.29 -2.99 -5.24
C ALA A 72 3.61 -3.36 -3.78
N VAL A 73 3.56 -2.34 -2.92
CA VAL A 73 3.55 -2.51 -1.47
C VAL A 73 2.34 -1.76 -0.92
N ARG A 74 1.43 -2.48 -0.28
CA ARG A 74 0.20 -1.91 0.30
C ARG A 74 0.17 -2.12 1.81
N PRO A 75 -0.27 -1.15 2.60
CA PRO A 75 -0.41 -1.34 4.03
C PRO A 75 -1.67 -2.17 4.32
N ALA A 76 -1.59 -3.08 5.29
CA ALA A 76 -2.78 -3.60 5.94
C ALA A 76 -3.48 -2.46 6.73
N PRO A 77 -4.79 -2.56 7.00
CA PRO A 77 -5.55 -1.49 7.67
C PRO A 77 -5.02 -1.08 9.06
N ASP A 78 -4.18 -1.90 9.69
CA ASP A 78 -3.53 -1.63 10.98
C ASP A 78 -2.04 -1.24 10.86
N ALA A 79 -1.50 -1.10 9.64
CA ALA A 79 -0.10 -0.86 9.31
C ALA A 79 0.90 -1.82 9.99
N SER A 80 0.42 -2.93 10.57
CA SER A 80 1.24 -3.94 11.24
C SER A 80 1.82 -4.95 10.24
N ARG A 81 1.20 -5.01 9.06
CA ARG A 81 1.59 -5.87 7.94
C ARG A 81 1.66 -5.04 6.65
N LEU A 82 2.58 -5.41 5.78
CA LEU A 82 2.68 -4.92 4.42
C LEU A 82 2.43 -6.07 3.46
N SER A 83 1.49 -5.87 2.55
CA SER A 83 1.24 -6.77 1.42
C SER A 83 2.19 -6.39 0.30
N VAL A 84 3.01 -7.35 -0.13
CA VAL A 84 4.08 -7.20 -1.11
C VAL A 84 3.71 -8.06 -2.31
N SER A 85 3.49 -7.41 -3.45
CA SER A 85 3.18 -8.08 -4.72
C SER A 85 4.43 -8.09 -5.59
N VAL A 86 4.83 -9.26 -6.05
CA VAL A 86 5.99 -9.44 -6.93
C VAL A 86 5.58 -10.09 -8.25
N ALA A 87 6.28 -9.77 -9.32
CA ALA A 87 6.10 -10.37 -10.64
C ALA A 87 7.45 -10.73 -11.24
N PHE A 88 7.43 -11.39 -12.40
CA PHE A 88 8.62 -11.70 -13.18
C PHE A 88 8.54 -11.04 -14.54
N THR A 89 9.66 -10.53 -15.04
CA THR A 89 9.74 -9.94 -16.38
C THR A 89 9.70 -10.99 -17.48
N GLU A 90 10.12 -12.22 -17.17
CA GLU A 90 10.13 -13.37 -18.08
C GLU A 90 8.95 -14.27 -17.75
N ALA A 91 8.34 -14.84 -18.80
CA ALA A 91 7.29 -15.84 -18.63
C ALA A 91 7.86 -17.06 -17.90
N ARG A 92 7.22 -17.43 -16.78
CA ARG A 92 7.54 -18.62 -15.98
C ARG A 92 6.31 -19.48 -15.89
N THR A 93 6.50 -20.79 -15.71
CA THR A 93 5.40 -21.66 -15.33
C THR A 93 4.90 -21.25 -13.93
N PHE A 94 3.64 -21.54 -13.62
CA PHE A 94 3.08 -21.26 -12.30
C PHE A 94 3.89 -21.96 -11.20
N GLU A 95 4.32 -23.19 -11.44
CA GLU A 95 5.11 -23.99 -10.50
C GLU A 95 6.49 -23.35 -10.24
N ASP A 96 7.20 -22.90 -11.28
CA ASP A 96 8.48 -22.22 -11.13
C ASP A 96 8.35 -20.90 -10.35
N ALA A 97 7.31 -20.12 -10.67
CA ALA A 97 7.02 -18.87 -9.98
C ALA A 97 6.67 -19.11 -8.51
N GLU A 98 5.91 -20.16 -8.20
CA GLU A 98 5.56 -20.54 -6.83
C GLU A 98 6.79 -21.03 -6.04
N GLN A 99 7.66 -21.84 -6.64
CA GLN A 99 8.91 -22.27 -6.00
C GLN A 99 9.82 -21.07 -5.69
N ALA A 100 9.97 -20.14 -6.63
CA ALA A 100 10.72 -18.90 -6.41
C ALA A 100 10.09 -18.04 -5.30
N LEU A 101 8.76 -17.92 -5.28
CA LEU A 101 8.03 -17.22 -4.22
C LEU A 101 8.23 -17.88 -2.85
N GLN A 102 8.23 -19.21 -2.77
CA GLN A 102 8.51 -19.94 -1.52
C GLN A 102 9.92 -19.67 -1.00
N ARG A 103 10.92 -19.61 -1.89
CA ARG A 103 12.29 -19.22 -1.52
C ARG A 103 12.36 -17.78 -1.00
N LEU A 104 11.68 -16.85 -1.68
CA LEU A 104 11.59 -15.46 -1.21
C LEU A 104 10.95 -15.37 0.18
N ARG A 105 9.87 -16.14 0.42
CA ARG A 105 9.20 -16.23 1.72
C ARG A 105 10.12 -16.82 2.80
N ALA A 106 10.98 -17.78 2.46
CA ALA A 106 11.98 -18.31 3.40
C ALA A 106 13.01 -17.22 3.81
N LEU A 107 13.30 -16.27 2.91
CA LEU A 107 14.18 -15.13 3.19
C LEU A 107 13.47 -13.95 3.89
N LYS A 108 12.20 -14.10 4.31
CA LYS A 108 11.43 -13.02 4.96
C LYS A 108 12.17 -12.36 6.13
N GLY A 109 12.91 -13.14 6.93
CA GLY A 109 13.70 -12.61 8.03
C GLY A 109 14.78 -11.60 7.58
N ARG A 110 15.48 -11.92 6.49
CA ARG A 110 16.47 -11.03 5.87
C ARG A 110 15.80 -9.79 5.28
N LEU A 111 14.70 -9.96 4.53
CA LEU A 111 13.95 -8.82 3.98
C LEU A 111 13.48 -7.85 5.08
N ARG A 112 13.03 -8.38 6.21
CA ARG A 112 12.64 -7.58 7.37
C ARG A 112 13.83 -6.88 8.02
N TRP A 113 15.01 -7.49 8.04
CA TRP A 113 16.22 -6.85 8.56
C TRP A 113 16.62 -5.64 7.70
N GLU A 114 16.60 -5.77 6.39
CA GLU A 114 16.86 -4.67 5.45
C GLU A 114 15.85 -3.53 5.60
N LEU A 115 14.56 -3.89 5.77
CA LEU A 115 13.52 -2.91 6.09
C LEU A 115 13.74 -2.25 7.44
N ALA A 116 14.23 -2.96 8.46
CA ALA A 116 14.53 -2.37 9.76
C ALA A 116 15.59 -1.28 9.67
N ALA A 117 16.60 -1.48 8.82
CA ALA A 117 17.65 -0.50 8.58
C ALA A 117 17.13 0.75 7.85
N THR A 118 16.12 0.60 7.00
CA THR A 118 15.56 1.71 6.21
C THR A 118 14.43 2.44 6.93
N LEU A 119 13.60 1.73 7.69
CA LEU A 119 12.40 2.28 8.31
C LEU A 119 12.70 2.82 9.71
N SER A 120 12.48 4.12 9.92
CA SER A 120 12.59 4.78 11.23
C SER A 120 11.36 4.51 12.13
N ARG A 121 11.00 3.23 12.36
CA ARG A 121 9.87 2.82 13.22
C ARG A 121 10.30 1.90 14.35
N LYS A 122 9.59 2.00 15.47
CA LYS A 122 9.78 1.14 16.65
C LYS A 122 9.54 -0.35 16.36
N ARG A 123 8.67 -0.67 15.39
CA ARG A 123 8.34 -2.05 15.00
C ARG A 123 8.37 -2.20 13.49
N VAL A 124 9.12 -3.18 13.02
CA VAL A 124 9.18 -3.55 11.61
C VAL A 124 7.91 -4.34 11.25
N PRO A 125 7.18 -3.95 10.19
CA PRO A 125 5.98 -4.65 9.75
C PRO A 125 6.23 -6.10 9.30
N GLU A 126 5.25 -6.98 9.48
CA GLU A 126 5.25 -8.29 8.82
C GLU A 126 5.07 -8.15 7.32
N LEU A 127 5.70 -9.05 6.55
CA LEU A 127 5.59 -9.07 5.10
C LEU A 127 4.72 -10.24 4.67
N ALA A 128 3.64 -9.93 3.95
CA ALA A 128 2.81 -10.90 3.26
C ALA A 128 3.15 -10.82 1.76
N ILE A 129 3.87 -11.83 1.25
CA ILE A 129 4.40 -11.83 -0.11
C ILE A 129 3.53 -12.72 -1.01
N ALA A 130 3.06 -12.17 -2.12
CA ALA A 130 2.23 -12.85 -3.11
C ALA A 130 2.71 -12.52 -4.53
N LEU A 131 2.39 -13.39 -5.49
CA LEU A 131 2.53 -13.05 -6.91
C LEU A 131 1.48 -12.02 -7.28
N ALA A 132 1.85 -11.03 -8.09
CA ALA A 132 0.89 -10.19 -8.76
C ALA A 132 0.12 -11.06 -9.76
N VAL A 133 -1.21 -10.99 -9.66
CA VAL A 133 -2.06 -11.45 -10.74
C VAL A 133 -2.10 -10.27 -11.69
N GLU A 134 -1.48 -10.41 -12.85
CA GLU A 134 -1.78 -9.53 -13.97
C GLU A 134 -3.23 -9.86 -14.34
N GLU A 135 -4.20 -9.18 -13.72
CA GLU A 135 -5.53 -9.08 -14.30
C GLU A 135 -5.30 -8.38 -15.64
N GLY A 136 -5.25 -9.17 -16.71
CA GLY A 136 -5.15 -8.62 -18.05
C GLY A 136 -6.21 -7.54 -18.19
N ASP A 137 -5.80 -6.36 -18.64
CA ASP A 137 -6.72 -5.37 -19.18
C ASP A 137 -7.50 -6.05 -20.31
N ASP A 138 -8.63 -6.68 -19.99
CA ASP A 138 -9.75 -6.84 -20.90
C ASP A 138 -10.27 -5.42 -21.16
N ASP A 139 -9.52 -4.73 -22.04
CA ASP A 139 -9.81 -3.42 -22.58
C ASP A 139 -11.28 -3.40 -23.04
N GLN A 140 -12.07 -2.61 -22.33
CA GLN A 140 -13.50 -2.49 -22.49
C GLN A 140 -13.83 -1.99 -23.91
N ARG A 141 -14.60 -2.82 -24.63
CA ARG A 141 -15.21 -2.60 -25.94
C ARG A 141 -16.11 -1.37 -26.03
#